data_AF-B9VA41-F1
#
_entry.id   AF-B9VA41-F1
#
_cell.length_a   1.000
_cell.length_b   1.000
_cell.length_c   1.000
_cell.angle_alpha   90.00
_cell.angle_beta   90.00
_cell.angle_gamma   90.00
#
_symmetry.space_group_name_H-M   'P 1'
#
loop_
_entity.id
_entity.type
_entity.pdbx_description
1 polymer ?
#
loop_
_entity_poly.entity_id
_entity_poly.type
_entity_poly.pdbx_seq_one_letter_code
_entity_poly.pdbx_strand_id
1 'polypeptide(L)'
;FPRYQIGESILPSCRPIFELLGVWDKVEAHGFQPKGGAFFQWGPEEWEVRFSNLGDDTPNAWQVIRSEFDQLLLDHARELGVEVIEGVSVRDIEFDGDRAVAARWYDTKDPERSGRIEFGHVIDASGRGGVLATRHLKNRRFHDVFRNVAAWTYWKNAKPLSKGPSGAIAVCSVEDGWSWPIP
;
A
#
# COMPACT_ATOMS: atom_id res chain seq x y z
N PHE A 1 -2.42 -14.34 -2.28
CA PHE A 1 -1.95 -13.78 -1.01
C PHE A 1 -1.54 -14.95 -0.12
N PRO A 2 -0.63 -14.72 0.84
CA PRO A 2 0.18 -13.51 0.99
C PRO A 2 1.04 -13.25 -0.26
N ARG A 3 1.39 -11.99 -0.53
CA ARG A 3 2.31 -11.63 -1.62
C ARG A 3 3.22 -10.48 -1.20
N TYR A 4 4.42 -10.45 -1.74
CA TYR A 4 5.35 -9.34 -1.53
C TYR A 4 4.81 -8.03 -2.14
N GLN A 5 5.03 -6.91 -1.46
CA GLN A 5 4.75 -5.56 -1.94
C GLN A 5 5.55 -4.52 -1.13
N ILE A 6 6.10 -3.50 -1.79
CA ILE A 6 6.75 -2.37 -1.12
C ILE A 6 5.74 -1.31 -0.65
N GLY A 7 6.08 -0.58 0.41
CA GLY A 7 5.31 0.53 0.97
C GLY A 7 4.76 0.18 2.35
N GLU A 8 5.64 0.19 3.35
CA GLU A 8 5.42 -0.42 4.67
C GLU A 8 5.08 0.60 5.76
N SER A 9 5.27 1.90 5.51
CA SER A 9 5.09 2.94 6.52
C SER A 9 3.69 3.57 6.47
N ILE A 10 2.79 3.13 7.34
CA ILE A 10 1.41 3.63 7.44
C ILE A 10 1.38 4.93 8.26
N LEU A 11 0.37 5.78 8.02
CA LEU A 11 0.20 7.08 8.67
C LEU A 11 -1.03 7.09 9.58
N PRO A 12 -1.06 8.00 10.59
CA PRO A 12 -2.21 8.22 11.46
C PRO A 12 -3.54 8.44 10.71
N SER A 13 -3.46 9.08 9.54
CA SER A 13 -4.63 9.38 8.69
C SER A 13 -5.37 8.13 8.18
N CYS A 14 -4.76 6.94 8.28
CA CYS A 14 -5.43 5.69 7.92
C CYS A 14 -6.39 5.20 9.01
N ARG A 15 -6.22 5.61 10.27
CA ARG A 15 -7.07 5.17 11.38
C ARG A 15 -8.56 5.41 11.14
N PRO A 16 -9.02 6.63 10.79
CA PRO A 16 -10.45 6.86 10.55
C PRO A 16 -11.02 5.99 9.41
N ILE A 17 -10.18 5.63 8.42
CA ILE A 17 -10.57 4.73 7.33
C ILE A 17 -10.71 3.30 7.86
N PHE A 18 -9.77 2.83 8.68
CA PHE A 18 -9.85 1.48 9.25
C PHE A 18 -11.00 1.34 10.26
N GLU A 19 -11.29 2.37 11.04
CA GLU A 19 -12.46 2.42 11.92
C GLU A 19 -13.75 2.38 11.10
N LEU A 20 -13.85 3.17 10.02
CA LEU A 20 -14.99 3.14 9.11
C LEU A 20 -15.17 1.77 8.44
N LEU A 21 -14.08 1.11 8.09
CA LEU A 21 -14.10 -0.23 7.50
C LEU A 21 -14.35 -1.33 8.54
N GLY A 22 -14.28 -1.04 9.85
CA GLY A 22 -14.42 -2.04 10.92
C GLY A 22 -13.21 -2.97 11.10
N VAL A 23 -12.04 -2.61 10.54
CA VAL A 23 -10.83 -3.43 10.57
C VAL A 23 -9.79 -2.96 11.60
N TRP A 24 -10.02 -1.81 12.24
CA TRP A 24 -9.09 -1.18 13.18
C TRP A 24 -8.57 -2.15 14.25
N ASP A 25 -9.47 -2.77 15.01
CA ASP A 25 -9.10 -3.66 16.12
C ASP A 25 -8.21 -4.83 15.67
N LYS A 26 -8.42 -5.33 14.44
CA LYS A 26 -7.58 -6.40 13.86
C LYS A 26 -6.18 -5.89 13.51
N VAL A 27 -6.08 -4.69 12.95
CA VAL A 27 -4.78 -4.08 12.63
C VAL A 27 -4.00 -3.80 13.91
N GLU A 28 -4.68 -3.26 14.93
CA GLU A 28 -4.08 -3.00 16.25
C GLU A 28 -3.63 -4.30 16.93
N ALA A 29 -4.45 -5.35 16.89
CA ALA A 29 -4.15 -6.65 17.51
C ALA A 29 -3.09 -7.49 16.76
N HIS A 30 -2.83 -7.22 15.47
CA HIS A 30 -1.86 -8.00 14.68
C HIS A 30 -0.42 -7.88 15.23
N GLY A 31 -0.12 -6.78 15.93
CA GLY A 31 1.21 -6.58 16.54
C GLY A 31 2.26 -6.05 15.57
N PHE A 32 1.85 -5.30 14.54
CA PHE A 32 2.78 -4.52 13.73
C PHE A 32 3.59 -3.55 14.58
N GLN A 33 4.78 -3.16 14.10
CA GLN A 33 5.66 -2.23 14.81
C GLN A 33 4.99 -0.85 14.93
N PRO A 34 4.69 -0.35 16.14
CA PRO A 34 4.11 0.98 16.31
C PRO A 34 5.08 2.05 15.81
N LYS A 35 4.54 3.07 15.15
CA LYS A 35 5.28 4.20 14.57
C LYS A 35 4.88 5.50 15.25
N GLY A 36 5.75 6.03 16.11
CA GLY A 36 5.52 7.28 16.83
C GLY A 36 5.72 8.55 16.00
N GLY A 37 6.21 8.44 14.77
CA GLY A 37 6.49 9.59 13.93
C GLY A 37 7.41 9.33 12.75
N ALA A 38 8.12 10.37 12.35
CA ALA A 38 9.15 10.34 11.31
C ALA A 38 10.35 11.22 11.72
N PHE A 39 11.55 10.77 11.39
CA PHE A 39 12.78 11.54 11.51
C PHE A 39 13.26 11.94 10.11
N PHE A 40 13.74 13.16 9.96
CA PHE A 40 14.25 13.68 8.70
C PHE A 40 15.66 14.23 8.90
N GLN A 41 16.53 13.89 7.96
CA GLN A 41 17.81 14.53 7.76
C GLN A 41 17.89 14.95 6.29
N TRP A 42 17.86 16.25 6.04
CA TRP A 42 17.84 16.78 4.67
C TRP A 42 18.90 17.86 4.50
N GLY A 43 19.98 17.50 3.79
CA GLY A 43 21.19 18.29 3.76
C GLY A 43 21.72 18.52 5.19
N PRO A 44 21.97 19.77 5.60
CA PRO A 44 22.44 20.08 6.95
C PRO A 44 21.33 20.10 8.02
N GLU A 45 20.05 20.01 7.62
CA GLU A 45 18.92 20.17 8.52
C GLU A 45 18.46 18.82 9.09
N GLU A 46 18.09 18.81 10.36
CA GLU A 46 17.46 17.68 11.03
C GLU A 46 16.18 18.13 11.72
N TRP A 47 15.11 17.35 11.57
CA TRP A 47 13.87 17.57 12.31
C TRP A 47 13.11 16.26 12.52
N GLU A 48 12.13 16.31 13.41
CA GLU A 48 11.24 15.20 13.69
C GLU A 48 9.78 15.64 13.62
N VAL A 49 8.93 14.71 13.19
CA VAL A 49 7.48 14.83 13.26
C VAL A 49 7.01 13.81 14.29
N ARG A 50 6.45 14.29 15.40
CA ARG A 50 5.84 13.46 16.45
C ARG A 50 4.34 13.36 16.22
N PHE A 51 3.80 12.15 16.11
CA PHE A 51 2.37 11.97 15.90
C PHE A 51 1.53 12.29 17.14
N SER A 52 2.12 12.22 18.34
CA SER A 52 1.50 12.73 19.57
C SER A 52 1.13 14.22 19.49
N ASN A 53 1.78 15.00 18.63
CA ASN A 53 1.46 16.42 18.45
C ASN A 53 0.26 16.65 17.50
N LEU A 54 -0.24 15.59 16.85
CA LEU A 54 -1.31 15.64 15.85
C LEU A 54 -2.66 15.17 16.39
N GLY A 55 -2.75 14.76 17.66
CA GLY A 55 -3.94 14.17 18.24
C GLY A 55 -3.72 13.69 19.67
N ASP A 56 -4.38 12.59 20.05
CA ASP A 56 -4.12 11.94 21.33
C ASP A 56 -2.85 11.07 21.28
N ASP A 57 -2.38 10.63 22.44
CA ASP A 57 -1.16 9.84 22.59
C ASP A 57 -1.32 8.36 22.17
N THR A 58 -2.48 7.95 21.60
CA THR A 58 -2.63 6.56 21.15
C THR A 58 -1.85 6.29 19.86
N PRO A 59 -1.01 5.22 19.81
CA PRO A 59 -0.34 4.83 18.58
C PRO A 59 -1.38 4.54 17.50
N ASN A 60 -1.36 5.35 16.44
CA ASN A 60 -2.32 5.24 15.34
C ASN A 60 -1.65 5.05 13.97
N ALA A 61 -0.36 4.71 13.98
CA ALA A 61 0.43 4.44 12.81
C ALA A 61 1.36 3.25 13.07
N TRP A 62 1.69 2.53 12.00
CA TRP A 62 2.49 1.31 12.06
C TRP A 62 3.47 1.20 10.90
N GLN A 63 4.57 0.50 11.15
CA GLN A 63 5.36 -0.13 10.11
C GLN A 63 4.84 -1.55 9.93
N VAL A 64 4.39 -1.88 8.72
CA VAL A 64 3.68 -3.13 8.44
C VAL A 64 4.46 -4.03 7.49
N ILE A 65 4.34 -5.34 7.69
CA ILE A 65 4.76 -6.32 6.69
C ILE A 65 3.62 -6.41 5.67
N ARG A 66 3.84 -5.87 4.46
CA ARG A 66 2.77 -5.70 3.48
C ARG A 66 2.07 -6.98 3.03
N SER A 67 2.78 -8.11 3.03
CA SER A 67 2.18 -9.39 2.69
C SER A 67 1.14 -9.83 3.72
N GLU A 68 1.33 -9.47 4.99
CA GLU A 68 0.41 -9.78 6.09
C GLU A 68 -0.67 -8.72 6.19
N PHE A 69 -0.31 -7.44 6.10
CA PHE A 69 -1.24 -6.33 6.17
C PHE A 69 -2.28 -6.37 5.05
N ASP A 70 -1.86 -6.56 3.80
CA ASP A 70 -2.80 -6.64 2.68
C ASP A 70 -3.68 -7.90 2.77
N GLN A 71 -3.15 -9.02 3.26
CA GLN A 71 -3.91 -10.26 3.49
C GLN A 71 -4.98 -10.03 4.57
N LEU A 72 -4.61 -9.41 5.69
CA LEU A 72 -5.52 -9.08 6.80
C LEU A 72 -6.70 -8.23 6.29
N LEU A 73 -6.43 -7.20 5.49
CA LEU A 73 -7.48 -6.36 4.91
C LEU A 73 -8.37 -7.13 3.94
N LEU A 74 -7.77 -8.00 3.12
CA LEU A 74 -8.51 -8.81 2.14
C LEU A 74 -9.39 -9.87 2.82
N ASP A 75 -8.89 -10.51 3.88
CA ASP A 75 -9.65 -11.47 4.67
C ASP A 75 -10.78 -10.79 5.44
N HIS A 76 -10.53 -9.60 5.98
CA HIS A 76 -11.59 -8.81 6.58
C HIS A 76 -12.72 -8.50 5.57
N ALA A 77 -12.39 -8.17 4.32
CA ALA A 77 -13.41 -8.00 3.28
C ALA A 77 -14.20 -9.30 3.01
N ARG A 78 -13.55 -10.46 3.01
CA ARG A 78 -14.24 -11.76 2.90
C ARG A 78 -15.23 -12.00 4.03
N GLU A 79 -14.82 -11.71 5.25
CA GLU A 79 -15.66 -11.86 6.43
C GLU A 79 -16.90 -10.96 6.39
N LEU A 80 -16.79 -9.79 5.75
CA LEU A 80 -17.92 -8.90 5.47
C LEU A 80 -18.80 -9.35 4.29
N GLY A 81 -18.49 -10.49 3.67
CA GLY A 81 -19.28 -11.09 2.59
C GLY A 81 -18.83 -10.72 1.17
N VAL A 82 -17.66 -10.10 1.01
CA VAL A 82 -17.09 -9.84 -0.33
C VAL A 82 -16.62 -11.15 -0.94
N GLU A 83 -17.05 -11.46 -2.16
CA GLU A 83 -16.49 -12.56 -2.94
C GLU A 83 -15.07 -12.18 -3.40
N VAL A 84 -14.07 -12.86 -2.84
CA VAL A 84 -12.66 -12.65 -3.18
C VAL A 84 -12.11 -13.87 -3.89
N ILE A 85 -11.83 -13.69 -5.18
CA ILE A 85 -11.19 -14.70 -6.03
C ILE A 85 -9.71 -14.37 -6.17
N GLU A 86 -8.85 -15.24 -5.64
CA GLU A 86 -7.41 -15.14 -5.78
C GLU A 86 -6.87 -16.04 -6.90
N GLY A 87 -5.62 -15.81 -7.31
CA GLY A 87 -5.02 -16.60 -8.39
C GLY A 87 -5.62 -16.30 -9.76
N VAL A 88 -6.33 -15.18 -9.90
CA VAL A 88 -6.85 -14.68 -11.18
C VAL A 88 -6.33 -13.28 -11.47
N SER A 89 -6.14 -12.97 -12.75
CA SER A 89 -5.69 -11.68 -13.24
C SER A 89 -6.69 -11.14 -14.27
N VAL A 90 -7.27 -9.98 -13.99
CA VAL A 90 -8.03 -9.21 -14.99
C VAL A 90 -7.05 -8.41 -15.83
N ARG A 91 -7.10 -8.59 -17.14
CA ARG A 91 -6.19 -7.93 -18.08
C ARG A 91 -6.90 -6.99 -19.04
N ASP A 92 -8.17 -7.25 -19.32
CA ASP A 92 -8.94 -6.53 -20.31
C ASP A 92 -10.37 -6.32 -19.82
N ILE A 93 -10.88 -5.11 -20.04
CA ILE A 93 -12.24 -4.69 -19.74
C ILE A 93 -13.00 -4.53 -21.07
N GLU A 94 -14.20 -5.09 -21.12
CA GLU A 94 -15.13 -4.99 -22.24
C GLU A 94 -16.06 -3.79 -22.03
N PHE A 95 -16.32 -3.08 -23.11
CA PHE A 95 -17.14 -1.87 -23.13
C PHE A 95 -18.29 -2.01 -24.11
N ASP A 96 -19.44 -1.46 -23.72
CA ASP A 96 -20.57 -1.17 -24.60
C ASP A 96 -20.71 0.36 -24.69
N GLY A 97 -20.34 0.92 -25.84
CA GLY A 97 -20.08 2.36 -25.97
C GLY A 97 -19.01 2.81 -24.96
N ASP A 98 -19.38 3.78 -24.11
CA ASP A 98 -18.50 4.32 -23.07
C ASP A 98 -18.64 3.60 -21.71
N ARG A 99 -19.51 2.59 -21.61
CA ARG A 99 -19.81 1.88 -20.36
C ARG A 99 -19.01 0.59 -20.28
N ALA A 100 -18.23 0.41 -19.21
CA ALA A 100 -17.62 -0.88 -18.90
C ALA A 100 -18.70 -1.88 -18.45
N VAL A 101 -18.73 -3.06 -19.05
CA VAL A 101 -19.81 -4.06 -18.83
C VAL A 101 -19.29 -5.43 -18.38
N ALA A 102 -18.05 -5.78 -18.71
CA ALA A 102 -17.46 -7.05 -18.32
C ALA A 102 -15.94 -6.99 -18.26
N ALA A 103 -15.32 -8.01 -17.67
CA ALA A 103 -13.88 -8.21 -17.65
C ALA A 103 -13.54 -9.64 -18.10
N ARG A 104 -12.40 -9.78 -18.76
CA ARG A 104 -11.75 -11.09 -18.97
C ARG A 104 -10.70 -11.33 -17.90
N TRP A 105 -10.83 -12.48 -17.24
CA TRP A 105 -9.90 -12.94 -16.22
C TRP A 105 -9.15 -14.19 -16.70
N TYR A 106 -7.93 -14.36 -16.21
CA TYR A 106 -7.04 -15.48 -16.52
C TYR A 106 -6.48 -16.04 -15.22
N ASP A 107 -6.42 -17.36 -15.09
CA ASP A 107 -5.72 -18.03 -13.97
C ASP A 107 -4.22 -17.69 -14.04
N THR A 108 -3.62 -17.44 -12.88
CA THR A 108 -2.21 -17.00 -12.81
C THR A 108 -1.21 -18.14 -12.96
N LYS A 109 -1.65 -19.40 -12.84
CA LYS A 109 -0.82 -20.61 -13.00
C LYS A 109 -1.03 -21.27 -14.36
N ASP A 110 -2.23 -21.16 -14.92
CA ASP A 110 -2.58 -21.71 -16.23
C ASP A 110 -3.32 -20.67 -17.08
N PRO A 111 -2.62 -19.94 -17.97
CA PRO A 111 -3.23 -18.90 -18.79
C PRO A 111 -4.34 -19.38 -19.74
N GLU A 112 -4.40 -20.68 -20.07
CA GLU A 112 -5.48 -21.24 -20.89
C GLU A 112 -6.79 -21.31 -20.11
N ARG A 113 -6.72 -21.40 -18.78
CA ARG A 113 -7.87 -21.29 -17.90
C ARG A 113 -8.25 -19.82 -17.73
N SER A 114 -9.30 -19.42 -18.42
CA SER A 114 -9.80 -18.04 -18.44
C SER A 114 -11.32 -17.99 -18.40
N GLY A 115 -11.87 -16.80 -18.21
CA GLY A 115 -13.31 -16.60 -18.23
C GLY A 115 -13.71 -15.13 -18.34
N ARG A 116 -15.02 -14.91 -18.31
CA ARG A 116 -15.65 -13.59 -18.41
C ARG A 116 -16.55 -13.37 -17.20
N ILE A 117 -16.50 -12.15 -16.66
CA ILE A 117 -17.36 -11.71 -15.56
C ILE A 117 -18.04 -10.41 -15.94
N GLU A 118 -19.37 -10.36 -15.80
CA GLU A 118 -20.18 -9.16 -16.06
C GLU A 118 -20.35 -8.35 -14.78
N PHE A 119 -20.49 -7.03 -14.92
CA PHE A 119 -20.69 -6.15 -13.78
C PHE A 119 -21.46 -4.88 -14.15
N GLY A 120 -22.06 -4.26 -13.13
CA GLY A 120 -22.70 -2.96 -13.26
C GLY A 120 -21.71 -1.78 -13.21
N HIS A 121 -20.62 -1.94 -12.46
CA HIS A 121 -19.58 -0.94 -12.23
C HIS A 121 -18.24 -1.64 -11.99
N VAL A 122 -17.14 -0.94 -12.25
CA VAL A 122 -15.78 -1.43 -12.03
C VAL A 122 -14.95 -0.39 -11.29
N ILE A 123 -14.19 -0.86 -10.29
CA ILE A 123 -13.17 -0.07 -9.60
C ILE A 123 -11.82 -0.69 -9.95
N ASP A 124 -10.94 0.08 -10.60
CA ASP A 124 -9.59 -0.37 -10.91
C ASP A 124 -8.66 -0.13 -9.72
N ALA A 125 -8.47 -1.16 -8.90
CA ALA A 125 -7.54 -1.20 -7.78
C ALA A 125 -6.23 -1.97 -8.12
N SER A 126 -5.85 -2.07 -9.40
CA SER A 126 -4.68 -2.84 -9.85
C SER A 126 -3.30 -2.18 -9.57
N GLY A 127 -3.27 -1.11 -8.77
CA GLY A 127 -2.07 -0.41 -8.37
C GLY A 127 -1.28 0.16 -9.57
N ARG A 128 0.03 -0.07 -9.62
CA ARG A 128 0.90 0.42 -10.71
C ARG A 128 0.52 -0.15 -12.08
N GLY A 129 -0.18 -1.28 -12.13
CA GLY A 129 -0.70 -1.84 -13.38
C GLY A 129 -1.67 -0.87 -14.07
N GLY A 130 -2.68 -0.40 -13.33
CA GLY A 130 -3.72 0.52 -13.81
C GLY A 130 -4.32 0.06 -15.13
N VAL A 131 -5.01 -1.08 -15.10
CA VAL A 131 -5.63 -1.74 -16.27
C VAL A 131 -6.46 -0.74 -17.09
N LEU A 132 -7.37 0.00 -16.46
CA LEU A 132 -8.18 1.01 -17.13
C LEU A 132 -7.33 2.17 -17.66
N ALA A 133 -6.50 2.76 -16.80
CA ALA A 133 -5.73 3.97 -17.12
C ALA A 133 -4.70 3.75 -18.25
N THR A 134 -4.11 2.56 -18.34
CA THR A 134 -3.05 2.25 -19.30
C THR A 134 -3.55 1.61 -20.58
N ARG A 135 -4.49 0.66 -20.50
CA ARG A 135 -4.94 -0.11 -21.67
C ARG A 135 -6.12 0.53 -22.39
N HIS A 136 -7.08 1.05 -21.63
CA HIS A 136 -8.35 1.51 -22.17
C HIS A 136 -8.41 3.03 -22.32
N LEU A 137 -8.19 3.77 -21.24
CA LEU A 137 -8.30 5.23 -21.22
C LEU A 137 -7.04 5.94 -21.73
N LYS A 138 -5.89 5.27 -21.67
CA LYS A 138 -4.57 5.80 -22.07
C LYS A 138 -4.29 7.20 -21.52
N ASN A 139 -4.73 7.45 -20.29
CA ASN A 139 -4.72 8.77 -19.67
C ASN A 139 -3.67 8.91 -18.55
N ARG A 140 -2.83 7.89 -18.33
CA ARG A 140 -1.69 7.99 -17.42
C ARG A 140 -0.67 9.00 -17.93
N ARG A 141 -0.34 9.99 -17.09
CA ARG A 141 0.69 11.00 -17.35
C ARG A 141 1.75 10.94 -16.27
N PHE A 142 3.01 10.86 -16.67
CA PHE A 142 4.13 10.90 -15.72
C PHE A 142 4.50 12.35 -15.42
N HIS A 143 4.89 12.60 -14.17
CA HIS A 143 5.41 13.90 -13.78
C HIS A 143 6.87 14.01 -14.22
N ASP A 144 7.26 15.14 -14.83
CA ASP A 144 8.63 15.30 -15.36
C ASP A 144 9.69 15.38 -14.27
N VAL A 145 9.33 15.93 -13.10
CA VAL A 145 10.25 16.06 -11.95
C VAL A 145 10.40 14.76 -11.15
N PHE A 146 9.33 13.97 -11.01
CA PHE A 146 9.32 12.81 -10.10
C PHE A 146 9.57 11.49 -10.84
N ARG A 147 10.67 11.45 -11.59
CA ARG A 147 11.13 10.25 -12.32
C ARG A 147 12.10 9.41 -11.50
N ASN A 148 11.74 9.19 -10.23
CA ASN A 148 12.59 8.52 -9.27
C ASN A 148 12.63 7.00 -9.52
N VAL A 149 13.80 6.41 -9.29
CA VAL A 149 14.00 4.96 -9.23
C VAL A 149 14.35 4.61 -7.79
N ALA A 150 13.83 3.47 -7.32
CA ALA A 150 14.08 2.99 -5.98
C ALA A 150 14.75 1.61 -6.05
N ALA A 151 15.78 1.41 -5.24
CA ALA A 151 16.40 0.12 -4.98
C ALA A 151 16.38 -0.11 -3.46
N TRP A 152 16.03 -1.31 -3.03
CA TRP A 152 15.82 -1.61 -1.61
C TRP A 152 16.13 -3.07 -1.30
N THR A 153 16.33 -3.37 -0.02
CA THR A 153 16.50 -4.71 0.52
C THR A 153 16.10 -4.70 2.00
N TYR A 154 16.22 -5.85 2.66
CA TYR A 154 15.90 -6.03 4.08
C TYR A 154 17.16 -6.42 4.85
N TRP A 155 17.29 -5.87 6.06
CA TRP A 155 18.39 -6.17 6.96
C TRP A 155 17.85 -6.79 8.25
N LYS A 156 18.57 -7.79 8.77
CA LYS A 156 18.31 -8.36 10.10
C LYS A 156 19.33 -7.82 11.09
N ASN A 157 18.89 -7.58 12.33
CA ASN A 157 19.74 -7.05 13.40
C ASN A 157 20.37 -5.70 13.07
N ALA A 158 19.70 -4.89 12.23
CA ALA A 158 20.08 -3.51 12.03
C ALA A 158 19.91 -2.73 13.34
N LYS A 159 20.80 -1.77 13.59
CA LYS A 159 20.67 -0.91 14.77
C LYS A 159 19.43 -0.02 14.61
N PRO A 160 18.57 0.11 15.64
CA PRO A 160 17.49 1.07 15.62
C PRO A 160 18.01 2.49 15.38
N LEU A 161 17.14 3.36 14.86
CA LEU A 161 17.43 4.78 14.77
C LEU A 161 17.75 5.33 16.16
N SER A 162 18.88 6.02 16.27
CA SER A 162 19.31 6.66 17.53
C SER A 162 18.65 8.02 17.77
N LYS A 163 17.89 8.53 16.78
CA LYS A 163 17.20 9.81 16.79
C LYS A 163 15.75 9.63 16.36
N GLY A 164 14.91 10.58 16.76
CA GLY A 164 13.51 10.63 16.40
C GLY A 164 12.58 9.84 17.32
N PRO A 165 11.27 9.83 17.03
CA PRO A 165 10.28 9.10 17.81
C PRO A 165 10.46 7.57 17.72
N SER A 166 9.96 6.84 18.73
CA SER A 166 10.03 5.37 18.73
C SER A 166 9.36 4.76 17.49
N GLY A 167 10.00 3.79 16.85
CA GLY A 167 9.50 3.11 15.65
C GLY A 167 9.36 4.01 14.41
N ALA A 168 9.92 5.23 14.44
CA ALA A 168 9.87 6.15 13.32
C ALA A 168 10.55 5.57 12.07
N ILE A 169 10.04 5.98 10.91
CA ILE A 169 10.81 5.95 9.67
C ILE A 169 11.87 7.06 9.72
N ALA A 170 13.05 6.85 9.14
CA ALA A 170 13.90 7.99 8.77
C ALA A 170 13.82 8.28 7.28
N VAL A 171 13.97 9.55 6.93
CA VAL A 171 14.12 10.02 5.55
C VAL A 171 15.41 10.85 5.52
N CYS A 172 16.47 10.25 4.97
CA CYS A 172 17.80 10.84 4.97
C CYS A 172 18.23 11.13 3.53
N SER A 173 18.45 12.41 3.19
CA SER A 173 18.98 12.80 1.89
C SER A 173 20.41 12.29 1.68
N VAL A 174 20.73 11.91 0.46
CA VAL A 174 22.07 11.63 -0.04
C VAL A 174 22.31 12.49 -1.29
N GLU A 175 23.54 12.51 -1.81
CA GLU A 175 23.93 13.35 -2.96
C GLU A 175 22.93 13.28 -4.12
N ASP A 176 22.52 12.07 -4.50
CA ASP A 176 21.62 11.82 -5.64
C ASP A 176 20.21 11.33 -5.24
N GLY A 177 19.76 11.59 -4.01
CA GLY A 177 18.43 11.14 -3.58
C GLY A 177 18.22 11.08 -2.08
N TRP A 178 17.61 9.98 -1.62
CA TRP A 178 17.33 9.76 -0.20
C TRP A 178 17.17 8.27 0.11
N SER A 179 17.30 7.93 1.38
CA SER A 179 17.11 6.58 1.92
C SER A 179 15.97 6.56 2.94
N TRP A 180 15.36 5.37 3.12
CA TRP A 180 14.27 5.16 4.06
C TRP A 180 14.48 3.91 4.93
N PRO A 181 15.24 3.97 6.04
CA PRO A 181 15.21 2.89 7.00
C PRO A 181 13.84 2.88 7.70
N ILE A 182 13.16 1.73 7.60
CA ILE A 182 11.91 1.42 8.29
C ILE A 182 12.21 0.24 9.22
N PRO A 183 11.98 0.36 10.55
CA PRO A 183 12.14 -0.74 11.48
C PRO A 183 11.04 -1.80 11.33
#